data_AF-A0A1T5BXU7-F1
#
_entry.id   AF-A0A1T5BXU7-F1
#
_cell.length_a   1.000
_cell.length_b   1.000
_cell.length_c   1.000
_cell.angle_alpha   90.00
_cell.angle_beta   90.00
_cell.angle_gamma   90.00
#
_symmetry.space_group_name_H-M   'P 1'
#
loop_
_entity.id
_entity.type
_entity.pdbx_description
1 polymer ?
#
loop_
_entity_poly.entity_id
_entity_poly.type
_entity_poly.pdbx_seq_one_letter_code
_entity_poly.pdbx_strand_id
1 'polypeptide(L)' 'MKRILLTLVTVIYLVGADAQTDRPVLDIMLSNYDYPFTVHYLDLNNQNQQLKMAYMNVRPARPNGKTVVLLHG' A
#
# COMPACT_ATOMS: atom_id res chain seq x y z
N MET A 1 -29.84 34.15 13.94
CA MET A 1 -29.60 32.81 14.54
C MET A 1 -29.20 31.76 13.49
N LYS A 2 -29.99 31.49 12.44
CA LYS A 2 -29.64 30.48 11.41
C LYS A 2 -28.30 30.71 10.69
N ARG A 3 -27.93 31.96 10.40
CA ARG A 3 -26.63 32.30 9.79
C ARG A 3 -25.44 31.97 10.69
N ILE A 4 -25.56 32.30 11.99
CA ILE A 4 -24.53 32.00 13.00
C ILE A 4 -24.37 30.48 13.16
N LEU A 5 -25.48 29.74 13.19
CA LEU A 5 -25.48 28.29 13.23
C LEU A 5 -24.79 27.70 11.98
N LEU A 6 -25.08 28.23 10.79
CA LEU A 6 -24.45 27.78 9.55
C LEU A 6 -22.93 28.05 9.56
N THR A 7 -22.51 29.22 10.02
CA THR A 7 -21.09 29.57 10.13
C THR A 7 -20.36 28.67 11.13
N LEU A 8 -20.97 28.36 12.28
CA LEU A 8 -20.41 27.44 13.26
C LEU A 8 -20.23 26.03 12.70
N VAL A 9 -21.23 25.52 11.98
CA VAL A 9 -21.16 24.21 11.33
C VAL A 9 -20.01 24.16 10.32
N THR A 10 -19.89 25.16 9.45
CA THR A 10 -18.81 25.22 8.45
C THR A 10 -17.42 25.29 9.10
N VAL A 11 -17.26 26.05 10.20
CA VAL A 11 -15.99 26.12 10.94
C VAL A 11 -15.63 24.77 11.57
N ILE A 12 -16.61 24.05 12.12
CA ILE A 12 -16.39 22.70 12.69
C ILE A 12 -15.92 21.70 11.60
N TYR A 13 -16.50 21.76 10.40
CA TYR A 13 -16.08 20.91 9.28
C TYR A 13 -14.65 21.19 8.81
N LEU A 14 -14.18 22.44 8.91
CA LEU A 14 -12.81 22.82 8.51
C LEU A 14 -11.75 22.39 9.54
N VAL A 15 -12.12 22.28 10.82
CA VAL A 15 -11.19 21.89 11.90
C VAL A 15 -10.94 20.38 11.95
N GLY A 16 -11.85 19.57 11.42
CA GLY A 16 -11.71 18.10 11.35
C GLY A 16 -10.93 17.58 10.14
N ALA A 17 -10.30 18.45 9.35
CA ALA A 17 -9.48 18.06 8.21
C ALA A 17 -8.06 17.68 8.66
N ASP A 18 -7.91 16.50 9.26
CA ASP A 18 -6.59 15.93 9.53
C ASP A 18 -5.93 15.50 8.21
N ALA A 19 -4.91 16.25 7.79
CA ALA A 19 -3.96 15.75 6.80
C ALA A 19 -3.18 14.58 7.43
N GLN A 20 -2.82 13.58 6.62
CA GLN A 20 -2.19 12.35 7.11
C GLN A 20 -0.77 12.65 7.64
N THR A 21 -0.67 12.86 8.96
CA THR A 21 0.56 13.30 9.66
C THR A 21 1.55 12.18 9.93
N ASP A 22 1.11 10.91 9.86
CA ASP A 22 1.91 9.74 10.21
C ASP A 22 2.12 8.82 8.99
N ARG A 23 2.86 9.34 7.99
CA ARG A 23 3.29 8.53 6.85
C ARG A 23 4.69 7.99 7.14
N PRO A 24 4.88 6.66 7.21
CA PRO A 24 6.21 6.10 7.36
C PRO A 24 7.07 6.53 6.17
N VAL A 25 8.32 6.91 6.44
CA VAL A 25 9.31 7.14 5.40
C VAL A 25 9.63 5.78 4.79
N LEU A 26 9.35 5.61 3.51
CA LEU A 26 9.59 4.36 2.80
C LEU A 26 10.96 4.40 2.13
N ASP A 27 11.73 3.31 2.24
CA ASP A 27 12.97 3.17 1.48
C ASP A 27 12.70 2.77 0.01
N ILE A 28 13.75 2.77 -0.81
CA ILE A 28 13.69 2.45 -2.24
C ILE A 28 13.16 1.04 -2.54
N MET A 29 13.30 0.12 -1.59
CA MET A 29 12.82 -1.26 -1.68
C MET A 29 11.49 -1.47 -0.96
N LEU A 30 10.89 -0.42 -0.39
CA LEU A 30 9.69 -0.49 0.45
C LEU A 30 9.84 -1.53 1.58
N SER A 31 11.03 -1.66 2.17
CA SER A 31 11.31 -2.76 3.12
C SER A 31 10.51 -2.67 4.43
N ASN A 32 10.03 -1.48 4.76
CA ASN A 32 9.18 -1.18 5.90
C ASN A 32 7.70 -1.00 5.55
N TYR A 33 7.30 -1.41 4.34
CA TYR A 33 5.88 -1.45 3.97
C TYR A 33 5.27 -2.80 4.36
N ASP A 34 4.13 -2.77 5.05
CA ASP A 34 3.43 -3.99 5.46
C ASP A 34 2.61 -4.57 4.30
N TYR A 35 3.08 -5.70 3.78
CA TYR A 35 2.36 -6.47 2.77
C TYR A 35 1.39 -7.46 3.41
N PRO A 36 0.22 -7.73 2.78
CA PRO A 36 -0.79 -8.64 3.34
C PRO A 36 -0.38 -10.11 3.33
N PHE A 37 0.70 -10.47 2.62
CA PHE A 37 1.23 -11.83 2.56
C PHE A 37 2.76 -11.80 2.60
N THR A 38 3.37 -12.95 2.87
CA THR A 38 4.83 -13.09 2.92
C THR A 38 5.48 -12.68 1.59
N VAL A 39 6.40 -11.71 1.69
CA VAL A 39 7.24 -11.31 0.56
C VAL A 39 8.38 -12.31 0.43
N HIS A 40 8.46 -12.93 -0.74
CA HIS A 40 9.58 -13.74 -1.18
C HIS A 40 10.44 -12.95 -2.16
N TYR A 41 11.66 -13.44 -2.39
CA TYR A 41 12.58 -12.81 -3.32
C TYR A 41 13.15 -13.82 -4.29
N LEU A 42 13.26 -13.41 -5.55
CA LEU A 42 13.98 -14.13 -6.59
C LEU A 42 15.22 -13.32 -6.96
N ASP A 43 16.39 -13.92 -6.78
CA ASP A 43 17.65 -13.33 -7.21
C ASP A 43 17.84 -13.56 -8.72
N LEU A 44 18.24 -12.52 -9.43
CA LEU A 44 18.32 -12.48 -10.89
C LEU A 44 19.67 -11.91 -11.31
N ASN A 45 20.27 -12.47 -12.36
CA ASN A 45 21.38 -11.86 -13.06
C ASN A 45 20.93 -11.50 -14.47
N ASN A 46 20.77 -10.21 -14.76
CA ASN A 46 20.29 -9.72 -16.04
C ASN A 46 21.01 -8.43 -16.43
N GLN A 47 21.34 -8.27 -17.72
CA GLN A 47 22.02 -7.08 -18.24
C GLN A 47 23.29 -6.70 -17.44
N ASN A 48 24.08 -7.71 -17.05
CA ASN A 48 25.29 -7.57 -16.22
C ASN A 48 25.03 -6.98 -14.82
N GLN A 49 23.81 -7.08 -14.31
CA GLN A 49 23.42 -6.60 -12.99
C GLN A 49 22.86 -7.76 -12.15
N GLN A 50 23.24 -7.77 -10.86
CA GLN A 50 22.56 -8.57 -9.85
C GLN A 50 21.31 -7.81 -9.39
N LEU A 51 20.15 -8.38 -9.63
CA LEU A 51 18.84 -7.82 -9.34
C LEU A 51 18.08 -8.74 -8.39
N LYS A 52 17.07 -8.17 -7.71
CA LYS A 52 16.24 -8.89 -6.77
C LYS A 52 14.78 -8.53 -6.99
N MET A 53 13.94 -9.52 -7.27
CA MET A 53 12.51 -9.33 -7.52
C MET A 53 11.70 -9.79 -6.32
N ALA A 54 10.97 -8.87 -5.70
CA ALA A 54 10.01 -9.17 -4.64
C ALA A 54 8.72 -9.73 -5.25
N TYR A 55 8.15 -10.79 -4.65
CA TYR A 55 6.86 -11.34 -5.07
C TYR A 55 6.13 -11.99 -3.89
N MET A 56 4.81 -12.13 -3.99
CA MET A 56 4.00 -12.89 -3.03
C MET A 56 3.50 -14.16 -3.72
N ASN A 57 3.63 -15.32 -3.06
CA ASN A 57 3.09 -16.59 -3.53
C ASN A 57 2.04 -17.10 -2.54
N VAL A 58 0.77 -16.88 -2.87
CA VAL A 58 -0.36 -17.17 -1.98
C VAL A 58 -1.00 -18.50 -2.37
N ARG A 59 -0.97 -19.48 -1.46
CA ARG A 59 -1.62 -20.78 -1.67
C ARG A 59 -3.13 -20.67 -1.43
N PRO A 60 -3.98 -21.23 -2.31
CA PRO A 60 -5.42 -21.26 -2.09
C PRO A 60 -5.79 -22.29 -1.01
N ALA A 61 -6.87 -22.04 -0.27
CA ALA A 61 -7.42 -23.00 0.69
C ALA A 61 -7.97 -24.27 0.00
N ARG A 62 -8.51 -24.12 -1.22
CA ARG A 62 -9.02 -25.22 -2.06
C ARG A 62 -8.48 -25.07 -3.49
N PRO A 63 -7.43 -25.81 -3.88
CA PRO A 63 -6.86 -25.72 -5.21
C PRO A 63 -7.84 -26.15 -6.30
N ASN A 64 -7.89 -25.40 -7.40
CA ASN A 64 -8.71 -25.71 -8.59
C ASN A 64 -7.87 -26.08 -9.82
N GLY A 65 -6.55 -26.30 -9.64
CA GLY A 65 -5.61 -26.66 -10.70
C GLY A 65 -5.18 -25.51 -11.61
N LYS A 66 -5.54 -24.25 -11.32
CA LYS A 66 -5.15 -23.08 -12.10
C LYS A 66 -4.26 -22.12 -11.29
N THR A 67 -3.47 -21.33 -11.99
CA THR A 67 -2.61 -20.28 -11.43
C THR A 67 -2.99 -18.93 -12.02
N VAL A 68 -3.06 -17.90 -11.17
CA VAL A 68 -3.26 -16.50 -11.59
C VAL A 68 -1.98 -15.73 -11.27
N VAL A 69 -1.53 -14.92 -12.22
CA VAL A 69 -0.42 -13.98 -12.03
C VAL A 69 -1.01 -12.57 -12.05
N LEU A 70 -0.77 -11.82 -10.98
CA LEU A 70 -1.14 -10.41 -10.88
C LEU A 70 0.10 -9.57 -11.18
N LEU A 71 0.04 -8.77 -12.23
CA LEU A 71 1.08 -7.81 -12.59
C LEU A 71 0.58 -6.42 -12.18
N HIS A 72 1.38 -5.69 -11.42
CA HIS A 72 1.03 -4.33 -11.02
C HIS A 72 1.07 -3.39 -12.24
N GLY A 73 0.31 -2.30 -12.16
CA GLY A 73 0.33 -1.21 -13.14
C GLY A 73 1.45 -0.21 -12.90
#